data_AF-A0A8D8II53-F1
#
_entry.id   AF-A0A8D8II53-F1
#
_cell.length_a   1.000
_cell.length_b   1.000
_cell.length_c   1.000
_cell.angle_alpha   90.00
_cell.angle_beta   90.00
_cell.angle_gamma   90.00
#
_symmetry.space_group_name_H-M   'P 1'
#
loop_
_entity.id
_entity.type
_entity.pdbx_description
1 polymer ?
#
loop_
_entity_poly.entity_id
_entity_poly.type
_entity_poly.pdbx_seq_one_letter_code
_entity_poly.pdbx_strand_id
1 'polypeptide(L)'
;VTGFISFVVCYRMGPPKNQRSKDLIKWSLQLAAIGAIFFSSAYREATTGFCIALFVCYYFPRTLLARVSSLYRRRFPPKRRLLTVEEFNEQGARETIKALDELREFCSSPNCKQWNTVLKLKDPVRFASFMEGSSHLIDDEILEYETSHFNVDISDDDDDDEEQDEATPTARYRKFAANGRVPAAPAAGGTTSTPTTARPTIGGRSSRSRSRQPVPTAPPRNEIELSDDED
;
A
#
# COMPACT_ATOMS: atom_id res chain seq x y z
N VAL A 1 4.37 -3.15 -66.05
CA VAL A 1 5.37 -2.06 -66.24
C VAL A 1 5.88 -1.52 -64.90
N THR A 2 5.01 -1.12 -63.96
CA THR A 2 5.40 -0.63 -62.62
C THR A 2 6.16 -1.66 -61.76
N GLY A 3 5.76 -2.94 -61.78
CA GLY A 3 6.45 -4.00 -61.04
C GLY A 3 7.88 -4.29 -61.52
N PHE A 4 8.15 -4.10 -62.81
CA PHE A 4 9.48 -4.30 -63.40
C PHE A 4 10.44 -3.16 -63.01
N ILE A 5 9.92 -1.92 -62.96
CA ILE A 5 10.67 -0.75 -62.49
C ILE A 5 11.03 -0.91 -61.01
N SER A 6 10.10 -1.43 -60.19
CA SER A 6 10.37 -1.70 -58.77
C SER A 6 11.40 -2.80 -58.58
N PHE A 7 11.34 -3.88 -59.37
CA PHE A 7 12.32 -4.96 -59.34
C PHE A 7 13.74 -4.47 -59.72
N VAL A 8 13.83 -3.59 -60.73
CA VAL A 8 15.09 -2.98 -61.17
C VAL A 8 15.65 -2.00 -60.14
N VAL A 9 14.81 -1.21 -59.45
CA VAL A 9 15.27 -0.31 -58.38
C VAL A 9 15.74 -1.10 -57.15
N CYS A 10 15.06 -2.19 -56.78
CA CYS A 10 15.47 -3.07 -55.67
C CYS A 10 16.75 -3.86 -55.97
N TYR A 11 17.01 -4.19 -57.23
CA TYR A 11 18.26 -4.87 -57.62
C TYR A 11 19.45 -3.90 -57.70
N ARG A 12 19.19 -2.61 -57.93
CA ARG A 12 20.20 -1.58 -58.18
C ARG A 12 20.56 -0.75 -56.94
N MET A 13 19.65 -0.62 -55.98
CA MET A 13 19.96 -0.21 -54.60
C MET A 13 20.29 -1.47 -53.78
N GLY A 14 21.55 -1.88 -53.79
CA GLY A 14 22.03 -3.03 -53.01
C GLY A 14 21.63 -2.98 -51.52
N PRO A 15 21.77 -4.09 -50.77
CA PRO A 15 21.20 -4.25 -49.43
C PRO A 15 21.62 -3.07 -48.55
N PRO A 16 20.66 -2.31 -48.00
CA PRO A 16 20.91 -1.02 -47.35
C PRO A 16 21.82 -1.23 -46.14
N LYS A 17 23.11 -0.94 -46.33
CA LYS A 17 24.16 -1.12 -45.31
C LYS A 17 24.11 -0.02 -44.23
N ASN A 18 23.38 1.06 -44.49
CA ASN A 18 23.24 2.21 -43.60
C ASN A 18 21.93 2.15 -42.80
N GLN A 19 22.02 2.27 -41.47
CA GLN A 19 20.85 2.29 -40.56
C GLN A 19 19.85 3.38 -40.94
N ARG A 20 20.33 4.55 -41.36
CA ARG A 20 19.51 5.67 -41.85
C ARG A 20 18.65 5.31 -43.07
N SER A 21 19.19 4.53 -44.01
CA SER A 21 18.44 4.10 -45.19
C SER A 21 17.34 3.12 -44.83
N LYS A 22 17.59 2.21 -43.87
CA LYS A 22 16.56 1.29 -43.35
C LYS A 22 15.42 2.05 -42.70
N ASP A 23 15.74 3.08 -41.91
CA ASP A 23 14.71 3.87 -41.25
C ASP A 23 13.92 4.70 -42.27
N LEU A 24 14.56 5.33 -43.25
CA LEU A 24 13.86 6.05 -44.32
C LEU A 24 12.90 5.16 -45.13
N ILE A 25 13.29 3.93 -45.44
CA ILE A 25 12.42 2.97 -46.13
C ILE A 25 11.24 2.56 -45.24
N LYS A 26 11.44 2.36 -43.93
CA LYS A 26 10.33 2.11 -42.99
C LYS A 26 9.38 3.29 -42.95
N TRP A 27 9.89 4.51 -42.80
CA TRP A 27 9.09 5.74 -42.79
C TRP A 27 8.34 5.94 -44.10
N SER A 28 8.97 5.69 -45.26
CA SER A 28 8.32 5.84 -46.56
C SER A 28 7.24 4.79 -46.78
N LEU A 29 7.46 3.54 -46.36
CA LEU A 29 6.47 2.48 -46.47
C LEU A 29 5.27 2.72 -45.54
N GLN A 30 5.54 3.21 -44.32
CA GLN A 30 4.49 3.63 -43.38
C GLN A 30 3.68 4.81 -43.91
N LEU A 31 4.34 5.83 -44.48
CA LEU A 31 3.65 6.98 -45.08
C LEU A 31 2.84 6.58 -46.32
N ALA A 32 3.38 5.69 -47.16
CA ALA A 32 2.67 5.14 -48.31
C ALA A 32 1.42 4.35 -47.89
N ALA A 33 1.51 3.54 -46.83
CA ALA A 33 0.36 2.82 -46.29
C ALA A 33 -0.71 3.78 -45.74
N ILE A 34 -0.31 4.82 -45.00
CA ILE A 34 -1.23 5.86 -44.51
C ILE A 34 -1.90 6.59 -45.69
N GLY A 35 -1.13 6.95 -46.71
CA GLY A 35 -1.65 7.58 -47.93
C GLY A 35 -2.63 6.68 -48.68
N ALA A 36 -2.33 5.38 -48.81
CA ALA A 36 -3.23 4.42 -49.44
C ALA A 36 -4.54 4.26 -48.67
N ILE A 37 -4.49 4.20 -47.33
CA ILE A 37 -5.68 4.17 -46.47
C ILE A 37 -6.51 5.45 -46.65
N PHE A 38 -5.84 6.61 -46.75
CA PHE A 38 -6.50 7.89 -46.96
C PHE A 38 -7.19 7.98 -48.33
N PHE A 39 -6.54 7.53 -49.40
CA PHE A 39 -7.13 7.47 -50.74
C PHE A 39 -8.23 6.40 -50.88
N SER A 40 -8.14 5.32 -50.10
CA SER A 40 -9.09 4.21 -50.15
C SER A 40 -10.38 4.47 -49.36
N SER A 41 -10.43 5.49 -48.49
CA SER A 41 -11.58 5.69 -47.60
C SER A 41 -12.44 6.88 -48.01
N ALA A 42 -13.73 6.62 -48.26
CA ALA A 42 -14.72 7.66 -48.53
C ALA A 42 -15.04 8.55 -47.31
N TYR A 43 -14.71 8.09 -46.09
CA TYR A 43 -14.95 8.79 -44.84
C TYR A 43 -13.71 9.59 -44.40
N ARG A 44 -13.57 10.80 -44.94
CA ARG A 44 -12.41 11.70 -44.69
C ARG A 44 -12.19 12.03 -43.21
N GLU A 45 -13.25 12.09 -42.40
CA GLU A 45 -13.16 12.46 -40.99
C GLU A 45 -12.59 11.34 -40.12
N ALA A 46 -13.06 10.10 -40.33
CA ALA A 46 -12.66 8.95 -39.52
C ALA A 46 -11.19 8.55 -39.74
N THR A 47 -10.73 8.55 -40.99
CA THR A 47 -9.34 8.21 -41.31
C THR A 47 -8.36 9.26 -40.83
N THR A 48 -8.73 10.55 -40.94
CA THR A 48 -7.93 11.66 -40.40
C THR A 48 -7.80 11.53 -38.88
N GLY A 49 -8.91 11.24 -38.18
CA GLY A 49 -8.89 10.99 -36.74
C GLY A 49 -7.98 9.82 -36.34
N PHE A 50 -8.04 8.71 -37.08
CA PHE A 50 -7.20 7.53 -36.84
C PHE A 50 -5.70 7.83 -37.06
N CYS A 51 -5.35 8.56 -38.12
CA CYS A 51 -3.96 8.96 -38.38
C CYS A 51 -3.40 9.85 -37.26
N ILE A 52 -4.18 10.83 -36.81
CA ILE A 52 -3.79 11.71 -35.69
C ILE A 52 -3.64 10.90 -34.40
N ALA A 53 -4.58 9.99 -34.11
CA ALA A 53 -4.53 9.13 -32.94
C ALA A 53 -3.26 8.26 -32.94
N LEU A 54 -2.92 7.61 -34.06
CA LEU A 54 -1.69 6.82 -34.19
C LEU A 54 -0.43 7.68 -34.00
N PHE A 55 -0.42 8.89 -34.55
CA PHE A 55 0.72 9.81 -34.42
C PHE A 55 0.93 10.25 -32.95
N VAL A 56 -0.17 10.59 -32.27
CA VAL A 56 -0.18 10.94 -30.85
C VAL A 56 0.23 9.75 -29.97
N CYS A 57 -0.27 8.55 -30.28
CA CYS A 57 0.11 7.31 -29.61
C CYS A 57 1.59 6.94 -29.83
N TYR A 58 2.14 7.20 -31.01
CA TYR A 58 3.55 6.94 -31.33
C TYR A 58 4.51 7.90 -30.62
N TYR A 59 4.16 9.18 -30.53
CA TYR A 59 5.04 10.20 -29.93
C TYR A 59 4.92 10.30 -28.41
N PHE A 60 3.73 10.03 -27.84
CA PHE A 60 3.47 10.17 -26.40
C PHE A 60 3.09 8.86 -25.66
N PRO A 61 3.62 7.67 -26.02
CA PRO A 61 3.10 6.41 -25.50
C PRO A 61 3.24 6.32 -23.99
N ARG A 62 4.39 6.73 -23.43
CA ARG A 62 4.65 6.58 -21.98
C ARG A 62 3.85 7.56 -21.12
N THR A 63 3.75 8.83 -21.53
CA THR A 63 3.06 9.85 -20.75
C THR A 63 1.54 9.72 -20.86
N LEU A 64 1.01 9.36 -22.02
CA LEU A 64 -0.41 9.08 -22.19
C LEU A 64 -0.83 7.80 -21.47
N LEU A 65 -0.07 6.70 -21.58
CA LEU A 65 -0.39 5.48 -20.83
C LEU A 65 -0.32 5.69 -19.32
N ALA A 66 0.65 6.46 -18.83
CA ALA A 66 0.72 6.82 -17.41
C ALA A 66 -0.48 7.68 -16.97
N ARG A 67 -0.91 8.66 -17.77
CA ARG A 67 -2.11 9.45 -17.47
C ARG A 67 -3.39 8.63 -17.55
N VAL A 68 -3.56 7.82 -18.59
CA VAL A 68 -4.73 6.94 -18.78
C VAL A 68 -4.81 5.92 -17.66
N SER A 69 -3.70 5.27 -17.30
CA SER A 69 -3.68 4.33 -16.16
C SER A 69 -3.90 5.03 -14.82
N SER A 70 -3.46 6.27 -14.65
CA SER A 70 -3.75 7.08 -13.46
C SER A 70 -5.24 7.46 -13.38
N LEU A 71 -5.82 7.92 -14.48
CA LEU A 71 -7.26 8.21 -14.58
C LEU A 71 -8.11 6.95 -14.38
N TYR A 72 -7.66 5.81 -14.95
CA TYR A 72 -8.29 4.52 -14.77
C TYR A 72 -8.23 4.06 -13.31
N ARG A 73 -7.08 4.15 -12.65
CA ARG A 73 -6.95 3.84 -11.21
C ARG A 73 -7.71 4.80 -10.30
N ARG A 74 -7.93 6.06 -10.73
CA ARG A 74 -8.78 7.02 -10.03
C ARG A 74 -10.27 6.68 -10.18
N ARG A 75 -10.69 6.20 -11.36
CA ARG A 75 -12.08 5.87 -11.65
C ARG A 75 -12.48 4.47 -11.18
N PHE A 76 -11.50 3.56 -11.12
CA PHE A 76 -11.60 2.19 -10.65
C PHE A 76 -10.50 1.96 -9.62
N PRO A 77 -10.72 2.38 -8.35
CA PRO A 77 -9.77 2.06 -7.29
C PRO A 77 -9.64 0.53 -7.18
N PRO A 78 -8.42 -0.01 -7.06
CA PRO A 78 -8.23 -1.43 -6.84
C PRO A 78 -8.97 -1.83 -5.56
N LYS A 79 -9.74 -2.93 -5.61
CA LYS A 79 -10.42 -3.47 -4.44
C LYS A 79 -9.35 -3.80 -3.40
N ARG A 80 -9.42 -3.18 -2.22
CA ARG A 80 -8.51 -3.49 -1.12
C ARG A 80 -8.83 -4.90 -0.64
N ARG A 81 -7.84 -5.78 -0.66
CA ARG A 81 -7.95 -7.13 -0.10
C ARG A 81 -8.11 -6.99 1.42
N LEU A 82 -9.08 -7.71 1.99
CA LEU A 82 -9.19 -7.82 3.45
C LEU A 82 -8.00 -8.62 3.96
N LEU A 83 -7.48 -8.22 5.12
CA LEU A 83 -6.39 -8.89 5.79
C LEU A 83 -6.84 -10.30 6.19
N THR A 84 -6.00 -11.32 6.00
CA THR A 84 -6.28 -12.63 6.59
C THR A 84 -6.13 -12.57 8.11
N VAL A 85 -6.72 -13.52 8.83
CA VAL A 85 -6.58 -13.61 10.30
C VAL A 85 -5.11 -13.68 10.71
N GLU A 86 -4.33 -14.47 9.97
CA GLU A 86 -2.88 -14.58 10.19
C GLU A 86 -2.16 -13.24 10.04
N GLU A 87 -2.40 -12.53 8.94
CA GLU A 87 -1.78 -11.22 8.69
C GLU A 87 -2.22 -10.17 9.72
N PHE A 88 -3.45 -10.28 10.24
CA PHE A 88 -3.96 -9.42 11.31
C PHE A 88 -3.24 -9.67 12.63
N ASN A 89 -3.11 -10.93 13.03
CA ASN A 89 -2.42 -11.33 14.25
C ASN A 89 -0.95 -10.91 14.21
N GLU A 90 -0.29 -11.11 13.07
CA GLU A 90 1.12 -10.75 12.88
C GLU A 90 1.34 -9.22 12.96
N GLN A 91 0.45 -8.43 12.34
CA GLN A 91 0.48 -6.97 12.47
C GLN A 91 0.20 -6.52 13.91
N GLY A 92 -0.78 -7.14 14.56
CA GLY A 92 -1.10 -6.89 15.97
C GLY A 92 0.12 -7.12 16.86
N ALA A 93 0.80 -8.25 16.72
CA ALA A 93 2.00 -8.56 17.48
C ALA A 93 3.12 -7.53 17.24
N ARG A 94 3.41 -7.18 15.97
CA ARG A 94 4.47 -6.22 15.64
C ARG A 94 4.19 -4.81 16.16
N GLU A 95 2.99 -4.30 15.95
CA GLU A 95 2.63 -2.95 16.42
C GLU A 95 2.53 -2.91 17.95
N THR A 96 2.11 -4.00 18.60
CA THR A 96 2.12 -4.09 20.07
C THR A 96 3.53 -4.02 20.63
N ILE A 97 4.47 -4.81 20.09
CA ILE A 97 5.88 -4.78 20.51
C ILE A 97 6.45 -3.36 20.33
N LYS A 98 6.23 -2.77 19.15
CA LYS A 98 6.71 -1.43 18.84
C LYS A 98 6.13 -0.37 19.76
N ALA A 99 4.82 -0.40 20.03
CA ALA A 99 4.17 0.54 20.93
C ALA A 99 4.66 0.39 22.38
N LEU A 100 4.95 -0.83 22.83
CA LEU A 100 5.53 -1.09 24.14
C LEU A 100 6.96 -0.55 24.25
N ASP A 101 7.77 -0.70 23.21
CA ASP A 101 9.14 -0.14 23.18
C ASP A 101 9.11 1.40 23.15
N GLU A 102 8.24 2.00 22.33
CA GLU A 102 8.02 3.45 22.33
C GLU A 102 7.55 3.95 23.71
N LEU A 103 6.70 3.18 24.39
CA LEU A 103 6.25 3.49 25.76
C LEU A 103 7.41 3.43 26.77
N ARG A 104 8.28 2.42 26.70
CA ARG A 104 9.47 2.31 27.55
C ARG A 104 10.40 3.50 27.33
N GLU A 105 10.68 3.83 26.08
CA GLU A 105 11.51 4.98 25.72
C GLU A 105 10.90 6.28 26.25
N PHE A 106 9.61 6.50 26.03
CA PHE A 106 8.91 7.69 26.52
C PHE A 106 9.01 7.81 28.05
N CYS A 107 8.79 6.72 28.78
CA CYS A 107 8.84 6.72 30.24
C CYS A 107 10.25 6.93 30.78
N SER A 108 11.28 6.46 30.07
CA SER A 108 12.69 6.72 30.40
C SER A 108 13.13 8.16 30.08
N SER A 109 12.43 8.83 29.16
CA SER A 109 12.76 10.20 28.75
C SER A 109 12.39 11.25 29.81
N PRO A 110 13.11 12.38 29.90
CA PRO A 110 12.81 13.46 30.85
C PRO A 110 11.49 14.19 30.56
N ASN A 111 10.81 13.88 29.46
CA ASN A 111 9.51 14.45 29.09
C ASN A 111 8.34 13.75 29.79
N CYS A 112 8.53 12.52 30.28
CA CYS A 112 7.51 11.83 31.05
C CYS A 112 7.46 12.39 32.49
N LYS A 113 6.26 12.51 33.07
CA LYS A 113 6.09 12.87 34.49
C LYS A 113 6.12 11.59 35.33
N GLN A 114 7.28 10.93 35.43
CA GLN A 114 7.39 9.57 35.97
C GLN A 114 6.78 9.42 37.36
N TRP A 115 7.03 10.36 38.27
CA TRP A 115 6.47 10.28 39.62
C TRP A 115 4.94 10.38 39.65
N ASN A 116 4.34 11.13 38.73
CA ASN A 116 2.87 11.25 38.65
C ASN A 116 2.25 9.99 38.05
N THR A 117 2.90 9.37 37.07
CA THR A 117 2.43 8.10 36.49
C THR A 117 2.55 6.97 37.51
N VAL A 118 3.69 6.85 38.21
CA VAL A 118 3.92 5.84 39.24
C VAL A 118 2.88 5.89 40.36
N LEU A 119 2.47 7.09 40.80
CA LEU A 119 1.45 7.27 41.85
C LEU A 119 0.03 6.86 41.42
N LYS A 120 -0.23 6.77 40.12
CA LYS A 120 -1.55 6.38 39.58
C LYS A 120 -1.66 4.90 39.26
N LEU A 121 -0.53 4.19 39.24
CA LEU A 121 -0.50 2.77 38.91
C LEU A 121 -0.92 1.92 40.11
N LYS A 122 -1.56 0.79 39.83
CA LYS A 122 -1.91 -0.20 40.85
C LYS A 122 -0.66 -0.86 41.42
N ASP A 123 0.25 -1.29 40.54
CA ASP A 123 1.47 -2.02 40.90
C ASP A 123 2.72 -1.31 40.33
N PRO A 124 3.32 -0.37 41.07
CA PRO A 124 4.45 0.42 40.57
C PRO A 124 5.73 -0.41 40.39
N VAL A 125 5.90 -1.49 41.16
CA VAL A 125 7.07 -2.38 41.07
C VAL A 125 7.07 -3.16 39.75
N ARG A 126 5.91 -3.67 39.33
CA ARG A 126 5.74 -4.36 38.05
C ARG A 126 6.01 -3.43 36.86
N PHE A 127 5.62 -2.17 36.99
CA PHE A 127 5.89 -1.17 35.95
C PHE A 127 7.38 -0.83 35.85
N ALA A 128 8.09 -0.77 36.98
CA ALA A 128 9.53 -0.53 36.98
C ALA A 128 10.30 -1.67 36.30
N SER A 129 9.96 -2.93 36.59
CA SER A 129 10.58 -4.07 35.90
C SER A 129 10.27 -4.09 34.41
N PHE A 130 9.04 -3.74 34.02
CA PHE A 130 8.68 -3.57 32.60
C PHE A 130 9.54 -2.50 31.89
N MET A 131 9.81 -1.37 32.54
CA MET A 131 10.70 -0.32 32.00
C MET A 131 12.15 -0.79 31.83
N GLU A 132 12.62 -1.69 32.70
CA GLU A 132 13.95 -2.29 32.65
C GLU A 132 14.07 -3.37 31.55
N GLY A 133 12.95 -3.74 30.93
CA GLY A 133 12.90 -4.65 29.78
C GLY A 133 12.23 -5.99 30.07
N SER A 134 11.71 -6.22 31.28
CA SER A 134 10.95 -7.45 31.56
C SER A 134 9.63 -7.49 30.78
N SER A 135 9.03 -8.69 30.67
CA SER A 135 7.72 -8.88 30.05
C SER A 135 6.65 -8.00 30.70
N HIS A 136 5.71 -7.51 29.89
CA HIS A 136 4.55 -6.76 30.36
C HIS A 136 3.45 -7.67 30.91
N LEU A 137 3.48 -8.96 30.59
CA LEU A 137 2.57 -10.00 31.07
C LEU A 137 3.27 -10.85 32.12
N ILE A 138 2.52 -11.27 33.14
CA ILE A 138 2.99 -12.23 34.14
C ILE A 138 2.62 -13.63 33.65
N ASP A 139 3.48 -14.62 33.92
CA ASP A 139 3.24 -16.01 33.51
C ASP A 139 1.88 -16.55 34.01
N ASP A 140 1.48 -16.21 35.23
CA ASP A 140 0.17 -16.56 35.79
C ASP A 140 -1.00 -15.99 34.97
N GLU A 141 -0.88 -14.77 34.45
CA GLU A 141 -1.92 -14.14 33.61
C GLU A 141 -2.01 -14.82 32.24
N ILE A 142 -0.88 -15.26 31.70
CA ILE A 142 -0.83 -16.01 30.44
C ILE A 142 -1.51 -17.37 30.65
N LEU A 143 -1.18 -18.07 31.73
CA LEU A 143 -1.77 -19.36 32.09
C LEU A 143 -3.29 -19.26 32.31
N GLU A 144 -3.76 -18.21 32.99
CA GLU A 144 -5.19 -17.94 33.18
C GLU A 144 -5.90 -17.69 31.84
N TYR A 145 -5.28 -16.91 30.94
CA TYR A 145 -5.82 -16.67 29.60
C TYR A 145 -5.89 -17.97 28.77
N GLU A 146 -4.83 -18.77 28.75
CA GLU A 146 -4.81 -20.04 28.02
C GLU A 146 -5.84 -21.03 28.57
N THR A 147 -5.94 -21.16 29.89
CA THR A 147 -6.89 -22.07 30.54
C THR A 147 -8.34 -21.64 30.33
N SER A 148 -8.62 -20.33 30.44
CA SER A 148 -9.97 -19.80 30.20
C SER A 148 -10.38 -19.93 28.73
N HIS A 149 -9.46 -19.73 27.78
CA HIS A 149 -9.73 -19.91 26.36
C HIS A 149 -10.04 -21.37 26.03
N PHE A 150 -9.28 -22.32 26.58
CA PHE A 150 -9.52 -23.75 26.41
C PHE A 150 -10.86 -24.20 26.98
N ASN A 151 -11.27 -23.67 28.13
CA ASN A 151 -12.53 -24.02 28.77
C ASN A 151 -13.77 -23.47 28.03
N VAL A 152 -13.62 -22.37 27.28
CA VAL A 152 -14.69 -21.82 26.42
C VAL A 152 -14.89 -22.69 25.17
N ASP A 153 -13.80 -23.19 24.58
CA ASP A 153 -13.84 -24.02 23.36
C ASP A 153 -14.46 -25.41 23.60
N ILE A 154 -14.32 -25.97 24.82
CA ILE A 154 -14.91 -27.26 25.22
C ILE A 154 -16.42 -27.14 25.55
N SER A 155 -16.89 -25.96 25.95
CA SER A 155 -18.28 -25.77 26.38
C SER A 155 -19.27 -25.54 25.24
N ASP A 156 -18.81 -25.46 23.98
CA ASP A 156 -19.65 -25.17 22.80
C ASP A 156 -20.14 -26.45 22.07
N ASP A 157 -19.89 -27.64 22.63
CA ASP A 157 -20.20 -28.95 22.02
C ASP A 157 -21.32 -29.74 22.74
N ASP A 158 -21.94 -29.18 23.77
CA ASP A 158 -23.09 -29.79 24.47
C ASP A 158 -24.22 -28.75 24.67
N ASP A 159 -25.02 -28.50 23.63
CA ASP A 159 -26.45 -28.17 23.78
C ASP A 159 -27.20 -28.42 22.45
N ASP A 160 -28.10 -29.40 22.52
CA ASP A 160 -28.89 -30.02 21.47
C ASP A 160 -29.91 -29.10 20.76
N ASP A 161 -30.19 -29.45 19.51
CA ASP A 161 -31.39 -29.21 18.67
C ASP A 161 -32.54 -28.33 19.24
N GLU A 162 -32.87 -27.21 18.57
CA GLU A 162 -34.19 -26.95 17.95
C GLU A 162 -34.35 -25.52 17.34
N GLU A 163 -34.96 -25.51 16.15
CA GLU A 163 -35.63 -24.44 15.37
C GLU A 163 -34.83 -23.25 14.76
N GLN A 164 -34.81 -23.28 13.42
CA GLN A 164 -34.35 -22.23 12.50
C GLN A 164 -35.22 -20.97 12.58
N ASP A 165 -34.60 -19.83 12.88
CA ASP A 165 -35.04 -18.54 12.35
C ASP A 165 -33.83 -17.78 11.80
N GLU A 166 -33.78 -17.65 10.47
CA GLU A 166 -32.70 -17.06 9.67
C GLU A 166 -32.60 -15.55 9.93
N ALA A 167 -31.86 -15.18 10.99
CA ALA A 167 -31.52 -13.79 11.27
C ALA A 167 -30.18 -13.45 10.62
N THR A 168 -30.23 -12.92 9.38
CA THR A 168 -29.05 -12.43 8.65
C THR A 168 -28.10 -11.58 9.53
N PRO A 169 -26.76 -11.77 9.44
CA PRO A 169 -25.75 -11.09 10.27
C PRO A 169 -25.77 -9.55 10.24
N THR A 170 -26.48 -8.97 9.28
CA THR A 170 -26.59 -7.51 9.09
C THR A 170 -27.43 -6.82 10.15
N ALA A 171 -28.36 -7.53 10.80
CA ALA A 171 -29.23 -6.96 11.83
C ALA A 171 -28.50 -6.71 13.16
N ARG A 172 -27.55 -7.57 13.52
CA ARG A 172 -26.79 -7.48 14.79
C ARG A 172 -25.89 -6.24 14.81
N TYR A 173 -25.25 -5.91 13.69
CA TYR A 173 -24.44 -4.70 13.57
C TYR A 173 -25.25 -3.40 13.55
N ARG A 174 -26.49 -3.42 13.02
CA ARG A 174 -27.37 -2.24 13.03
C ARG A 174 -27.84 -1.84 14.43
N LYS A 175 -28.09 -2.81 15.32
CA LYS A 175 -28.53 -2.52 16.69
C LYS A 175 -27.49 -1.79 17.53
N PHE A 176 -26.19 -2.06 17.33
CA PHE A 176 -25.13 -1.31 18.04
C PHE A 176 -24.94 0.12 17.52
N ALA A 177 -25.14 0.36 16.22
CA ALA A 177 -25.01 1.70 15.64
C ALA A 177 -26.15 2.66 16.03
N ALA A 178 -27.36 2.14 16.26
CA ALA A 178 -28.53 2.95 16.62
C ALA A 178 -28.53 3.40 18.09
N ASN A 179 -27.91 2.64 19.00
CA ASN A 179 -27.90 2.93 20.45
C ASN A 179 -26.66 3.73 20.91
N GLY A 180 -25.78 4.15 19.99
CA GLY A 180 -24.55 4.91 20.30
C GLY A 180 -24.72 6.43 20.45
N ARG A 181 -25.88 6.93 20.92
CA ARG A 181 -26.01 8.35 21.27
C ARG A 181 -25.51 8.57 22.69
N VAL A 182 -24.23 8.91 22.81
CA VAL A 182 -23.59 9.34 24.06
C VAL A 182 -24.38 10.53 24.64
N PRO A 183 -24.88 10.47 25.90
CA PRO A 183 -25.48 11.63 26.54
C PRO A 183 -24.41 12.69 26.83
N ALA A 184 -24.71 13.94 26.53
CA ALA A 184 -23.85 15.08 26.81
C ALA A 184 -23.66 15.24 28.33
N ALA A 185 -22.41 15.25 28.79
CA ALA A 185 -22.06 15.53 30.18
C ALA A 185 -22.13 17.06 30.46
N PRO A 186 -22.46 17.46 31.71
CA PRO A 186 -22.92 18.81 32.01
C PRO A 186 -21.78 19.82 32.13
N ALA A 187 -22.12 21.08 31.86
CA ALA A 187 -21.26 22.24 32.03
C ALA A 187 -20.89 22.45 33.51
N ALA A 188 -19.60 22.58 33.80
CA ALA A 188 -19.09 23.11 35.05
C ALA A 188 -18.03 24.18 34.75
N GLY A 189 -18.31 25.40 35.22
CA GLY A 189 -17.44 26.55 35.08
C GLY A 189 -16.19 26.47 35.95
N GLY A 190 -15.17 27.21 35.53
CA GLY A 190 -13.93 27.36 36.28
C GLY A 190 -12.98 28.26 35.52
N THR A 191 -12.85 29.49 36.01
CA THR A 191 -11.87 30.52 35.65
C THR A 191 -10.46 29.95 35.50
N THR A 192 -9.59 30.49 34.62
CA THR A 192 -8.42 31.33 34.99
C THR A 192 -7.58 31.68 33.73
N SER A 193 -7.30 32.97 33.58
CA SER A 193 -6.11 33.63 33.00
C SER A 193 -5.38 33.06 31.76
N THR A 194 -5.47 33.85 30.68
CA THR A 194 -4.44 34.09 29.66
C THR A 194 -3.04 34.34 30.25
N PRO A 195 -1.99 33.95 29.50
CA PRO A 195 -0.99 34.95 29.14
C PRO A 195 -0.67 34.98 27.64
N THR A 196 -0.73 36.18 27.10
CA THR A 196 -0.10 36.67 25.88
C THR A 196 1.39 36.27 25.83
N THR A 197 1.87 35.69 24.73
CA THR A 197 3.26 35.85 24.27
C THR A 197 3.34 35.62 22.77
N ALA A 198 4.16 36.47 22.14
CA ALA A 198 4.16 36.86 20.75
C ALA A 198 4.64 35.80 19.75
N ARG A 199 4.10 35.96 18.53
CA ARG A 199 4.56 35.38 17.26
C ARG A 199 5.93 35.94 16.85
N PRO A 200 6.84 35.12 16.34
CA PRO A 200 7.84 35.55 15.37
C PRO A 200 7.53 34.95 13.99
N THR A 201 7.40 35.84 13.01
CA THR A 201 7.47 35.53 11.58
C THR A 201 8.93 35.37 11.18
N ILE A 202 9.35 34.20 10.70
CA ILE A 202 10.56 34.05 9.89
C ILE A 202 10.26 33.12 8.71
N GLY A 203 10.35 33.69 7.51
CA GLY A 203 10.35 32.96 6.26
C GLY A 203 11.68 32.23 6.07
N GLY A 204 11.60 30.98 5.61
CA GLY A 204 12.74 30.17 5.26
C GLY A 204 12.31 29.08 4.29
N ARG A 205 12.47 29.34 3.00
CA ARG A 205 12.18 28.41 1.91
C ARG A 205 13.28 27.34 1.93
N SER A 206 13.02 26.16 2.50
CA SER A 206 13.96 25.04 2.48
C SER A 206 13.56 24.01 1.41
N SER A 207 14.43 23.88 0.43
CA SER A 207 14.42 22.90 -0.65
C SER A 207 14.48 21.46 -0.11
N ARG A 208 13.44 20.67 -0.37
CA ARG A 208 13.39 19.23 -0.08
C ARG A 208 14.36 18.47 -1.00
N SER A 209 15.55 18.16 -0.50
CA SER A 209 16.41 17.12 -1.07
C SER A 209 15.79 15.75 -0.81
N ARG A 210 15.55 15.02 -1.91
CA ARG A 210 15.01 13.66 -1.92
C ARG A 210 16.13 12.68 -1.56
N SER A 211 16.23 12.29 -0.30
CA SER A 211 17.13 11.21 0.10
C SER A 211 16.61 9.89 -0.46
N ARG A 212 17.42 9.23 -1.31
CA ARG A 212 17.18 7.88 -1.81
C ARG A 212 17.48 6.90 -0.68
N GLN A 213 16.49 6.14 -0.25
CA GLN A 213 16.73 4.92 0.53
C GLN A 213 17.46 3.89 -0.36
N PRO A 214 18.49 3.19 0.13
CA PRO A 214 19.11 2.07 -0.57
C PRO A 214 18.22 0.82 -0.54
N VAL A 215 18.37 0.00 -1.58
CA VAL A 215 17.63 -1.26 -1.81
C VAL A 215 18.07 -2.33 -0.79
N PRO A 216 17.18 -3.17 -0.25
CA PRO A 216 17.58 -4.29 0.61
C PRO A 216 18.29 -5.37 -0.22
N THR A 217 19.56 -5.64 0.11
CA THR A 217 20.33 -6.77 -0.42
C THR A 217 19.87 -8.05 0.27
N ALA A 218 19.60 -9.11 -0.50
CA ALA A 218 19.23 -10.42 0.00
C ALA A 218 20.39 -11.08 0.81
N PRO A 219 20.10 -11.88 1.84
CA PRO A 219 21.12 -12.62 2.59
C PRO A 219 21.73 -13.75 1.74
N PRO A 220 23.00 -14.15 1.98
CA PRO A 220 23.66 -15.20 1.23
C PRO A 220 23.01 -16.57 1.47
N ARG A 221 22.93 -17.37 0.39
CA ARG A 221 22.56 -18.80 0.43
C ARG A 221 23.65 -19.57 1.15
N ASN A 222 23.29 -20.31 2.20
CA ASN A 222 24.14 -21.37 2.74
C ASN A 222 24.27 -22.46 1.67
N GLU A 223 25.50 -22.71 1.22
CA GLU A 223 25.83 -23.90 0.45
C GLU A 223 25.72 -25.10 1.39
N ILE A 224 24.80 -26.00 1.07
CA ILE A 224 24.73 -27.32 1.71
C ILE A 224 25.81 -28.14 1.01
N GLU A 225 26.92 -28.35 1.70
CA GLU A 225 27.97 -29.28 1.33
C GLU A 225 27.37 -30.70 1.40
N LEU A 226 27.16 -31.30 0.24
CA LEU A 226 26.72 -32.69 0.08
C LEU A 226 27.96 -33.56 0.32
N SER A 227 28.10 -34.10 1.53
CA SER A 227 29.07 -35.16 1.82
C SER A 227 28.49 -36.48 1.33
N ASP A 228 29.05 -36.99 0.24
CA ASP A 228 28.91 -38.38 -0.20
C ASP A 228 29.66 -39.28 0.80
N ASP A 229 28.92 -40.01 1.63
CA ASP A 229 29.41 -41.19 2.35
C ASP A 229 28.53 -42.38 1.93
N GLU A 230 29.02 -43.18 0.98
CA GLU A 230 28.56 -44.54 0.70
C GLU A 230 29.37 -45.52 1.56
N ASP A 231 28.69 -46.30 2.40
CA ASP A 231 28.97 -47.70 2.75
C ASP A 231 27.67 -48.38 3.25
#